data_AF-A0ABD0JC87-F1
#
_entry.id   AF-A0ABD0JC87-F1
#
_cell.length_a   1.000
_cell.length_b   1.000
_cell.length_c   1.000
_cell.angle_alpha   90.00
_cell.angle_beta   90.00
_cell.angle_gamma   90.00
#
_symmetry.space_group_name_H-M   'P 1'
#
loop_
_entity.id
_entity.type
_entity.pdbx_description
1 polymer ?
#
loop_
_entity_poly.entity_id
_entity_poly.type
_entity_poly.pdbx_seq_one_letter_code
_entity_poly.pdbx_strand_id
1 'polypeptide(L)'
;MPEIQLKHVVSCSSEDRNNPAENLLKAEGTHKWRTAAAGEKTVSVVVQFEKSSQIHSVDIGNEGSAFVEVLVGKSTSTADTDFQVLLVSSSFMSPADSRNNTNRNAVRIFGPDKLSKTVANEKWDRVKIVCTQPFNKTNPFGLSFIKFHSPPDASKPGQKEGMKKLGAFFVKKEEDEDDIQTGALFASRGKKEEAAATPPPT
;
A
#
# COMPACT_ATOMS: atom_id res chain seq x y z
N MET A 1 -3.75 0.53 6.08
CA MET A 1 -4.57 -0.37 5.23
C MET A 1 -4.16 -1.80 5.57
N PRO A 2 -5.09 -2.78 5.63
CA PRO A 2 -4.71 -4.15 5.96
C PRO A 2 -3.89 -4.78 4.83
N GLU A 3 -2.82 -5.50 5.17
CA GLU A 3 -1.99 -6.22 4.21
C GLU A 3 -2.68 -7.54 3.80
N ILE A 4 -2.67 -7.84 2.51
CA ILE A 4 -3.21 -9.07 1.94
C ILE A 4 -2.14 -10.15 2.03
N GLN A 5 -2.45 -11.24 2.74
CA GLN A 5 -1.53 -12.35 2.92
C GLN A 5 -1.43 -13.22 1.66
N LEU A 6 -0.19 -13.55 1.30
CA LEU A 6 0.15 -14.45 0.20
C LEU A 6 0.24 -15.89 0.74
N LYS A 7 -0.42 -16.83 0.07
CA LYS A 7 -0.48 -18.23 0.52
C LYS A 7 0.70 -19.05 0.02
N HIS A 8 0.90 -19.10 -1.30
CA HIS A 8 1.98 -19.84 -1.94
C HIS A 8 2.19 -19.37 -3.39
N VAL A 9 3.33 -19.72 -3.95
CA VAL A 9 3.64 -19.52 -5.37
C VAL A 9 2.99 -20.65 -6.18
N VAL A 10 2.21 -20.30 -7.19
CA VAL A 10 1.50 -21.25 -8.08
C VAL A 10 2.41 -21.67 -9.23
N SER A 11 3.10 -20.70 -9.83
CA SER A 11 4.03 -20.95 -10.90
C SER A 11 5.10 -19.86 -10.95
N CYS A 12 6.28 -20.24 -11.41
CA CYS A 12 7.39 -19.33 -11.62
C CYS A 12 8.06 -19.69 -12.95
N SER A 13 8.41 -18.69 -13.75
CA SER A 13 9.11 -18.93 -15.03
C SER A 13 10.59 -19.21 -14.82
N SER A 14 11.21 -18.56 -13.84
CA SER A 14 12.64 -18.65 -13.54
C SER A 14 12.92 -18.22 -12.11
N GLU A 15 13.70 -19.02 -11.40
CA GLU A 15 14.09 -18.74 -10.03
C GLU A 15 15.49 -19.24 -9.71
N ASP A 16 16.24 -18.44 -8.96
CA ASP A 16 17.55 -18.81 -8.45
C ASP A 16 17.43 -19.74 -7.23
N ARG A 17 18.36 -20.68 -7.10
CA ARG A 17 18.39 -21.66 -5.99
C ARG A 17 18.52 -20.99 -4.62
N ASN A 18 19.25 -19.88 -4.54
CA ASN A 18 19.44 -19.15 -3.28
C ASN A 18 18.38 -18.05 -3.08
N ASN A 19 17.71 -17.63 -4.16
CA ASN A 19 16.73 -16.54 -4.17
C ASN A 19 15.43 -16.99 -4.86
N PRO A 20 14.73 -18.02 -4.32
CA PRO A 20 13.51 -18.55 -4.93
C PRO A 20 12.36 -17.57 -4.89
N ALA A 21 11.34 -17.80 -5.73
CA ALA A 21 10.14 -16.97 -5.76
C ALA A 21 9.36 -16.99 -4.44
N GLU A 22 9.46 -18.07 -3.66
CA GLU A 22 8.85 -18.21 -2.33
C GLU A 22 9.28 -17.11 -1.35
N ASN A 23 10.45 -16.49 -1.57
CA ASN A 23 10.90 -15.39 -0.74
C ASN A 23 9.95 -14.18 -0.78
N LEU A 24 9.19 -14.00 -1.86
CA LEU A 24 8.20 -12.94 -1.98
C LEU A 24 7.02 -13.09 -1.01
N LEU A 25 6.78 -14.30 -0.50
CA LEU A 25 5.77 -14.56 0.53
C LEU A 25 6.15 -13.91 1.87
N LYS A 26 7.45 -13.66 2.09
CA LYS A 26 7.99 -13.04 3.31
C LYS A 26 8.25 -11.57 3.03
N ALA A 27 7.35 -10.72 3.52
CA ALA A 27 7.35 -9.29 3.20
C ALA A 27 8.42 -8.45 3.96
N GLU A 28 9.38 -9.10 4.61
CA GLU A 28 10.45 -8.46 5.41
C GLU A 28 11.57 -7.85 4.56
N GLY A 29 11.62 -8.14 3.25
CA GLY A 29 12.60 -7.55 2.33
C GLY A 29 14.05 -8.05 2.50
N THR A 30 14.31 -8.89 3.51
CA THR A 30 15.60 -9.56 3.75
C THR A 30 15.93 -10.58 2.65
N HIS A 31 14.91 -11.26 2.14
CA HIS A 31 15.04 -12.26 1.09
C HIS A 31 14.45 -11.73 -0.20
N LYS A 32 15.09 -12.05 -1.33
CA LYS A 32 14.73 -11.52 -2.65
C LYS A 32 14.40 -12.67 -3.58
N TRP A 33 13.65 -12.38 -4.63
CA TRP A 33 13.48 -13.26 -5.77
C TRP A 33 14.34 -12.78 -6.93
N ARG A 34 15.09 -13.71 -7.53
CA ARG A 34 15.93 -13.45 -8.70
C ARG A 34 15.76 -14.53 -9.75
N THR A 35 16.05 -14.18 -11.01
CA THR A 35 16.13 -15.12 -12.12
C THR A 35 17.22 -16.17 -11.90
N ALA A 36 16.99 -17.39 -12.41
CA ALA A 36 17.93 -18.50 -12.35
C ALA A 36 19.22 -18.20 -13.14
N ALA A 37 19.08 -17.61 -14.32
CA ALA A 37 20.18 -17.27 -15.20
C ALA A 37 20.23 -15.76 -15.47
N ALA A 38 21.44 -15.27 -15.79
CA ALA A 38 21.61 -13.95 -16.36
C ALA A 38 21.22 -13.97 -17.85
N GLY A 39 20.62 -12.88 -18.34
CA GLY A 39 20.31 -12.70 -19.76
C GLY A 39 18.86 -12.96 -20.15
N GLU A 40 18.04 -13.41 -19.20
CA GLU A 40 16.60 -13.46 -19.36
C GLU A 40 16.04 -12.05 -19.58
N LYS A 41 15.09 -11.89 -20.51
CA LYS A 41 14.52 -10.56 -20.81
C LYS A 41 13.30 -10.28 -19.95
N THR A 42 12.52 -11.31 -19.69
CA THR A 42 11.20 -11.24 -19.06
C THR A 42 11.02 -12.49 -18.21
N VAL A 43 10.56 -12.30 -16.98
CA VAL A 43 10.22 -13.40 -16.06
C VAL A 43 8.89 -13.10 -15.41
N SER A 44 8.17 -14.15 -15.03
CA SER A 44 6.89 -14.02 -14.37
C SER A 44 6.75 -14.99 -13.21
N VAL A 45 6.09 -14.54 -12.16
CA VAL A 45 5.69 -15.36 -11.02
C VAL A 45 4.19 -15.18 -10.79
N VAL A 46 3.50 -16.28 -10.53
CA VAL A 46 2.09 -16.29 -10.15
C VAL A 46 1.98 -16.69 -8.69
N VAL A 47 1.32 -15.86 -7.90
CA VAL A 47 1.13 -16.06 -6.47
C VAL A 47 -0.36 -16.12 -6.16
N GLN A 48 -0.75 -17.04 -5.27
CA GLN A 48 -2.11 -17.17 -4.77
C GLN A 48 -2.23 -16.46 -3.43
N PHE A 49 -3.25 -15.64 -3.26
CA PHE A 49 -3.64 -15.03 -1.98
C PHE A 49 -4.30 -16.06 -1.06
N GLU A 50 -4.19 -15.83 0.25
CA GLU A 50 -4.87 -16.65 1.25
C GLU A 50 -6.39 -16.56 1.13
N LYS A 51 -6.89 -15.34 0.89
CA LYS A 51 -8.31 -15.03 0.73
C LYS A 51 -8.53 -14.14 -0.50
N SER A 52 -9.59 -14.43 -1.25
CA SER A 52 -10.06 -13.55 -2.33
C SER A 52 -10.37 -12.16 -1.78
N SER A 53 -9.59 -11.17 -2.22
CA SER A 53 -9.57 -9.83 -1.64
C SER A 53 -9.52 -8.76 -2.73
N GLN A 54 -10.02 -7.58 -2.41
CA GLN A 54 -9.90 -6.40 -3.26
C GLN A 54 -8.54 -5.76 -3.02
N ILE A 55 -7.87 -5.31 -4.08
CA ILE A 55 -6.55 -4.65 -3.99
C ILE A 55 -6.75 -3.14 -4.11
N HIS A 56 -6.29 -2.39 -3.11
CA HIS A 56 -6.37 -0.93 -3.07
C HIS A 56 -5.03 -0.26 -3.41
N SER A 57 -3.93 -0.80 -2.90
CA SER A 57 -2.59 -0.32 -3.21
C SER A 57 -1.59 -1.47 -3.29
N VAL A 58 -0.49 -1.22 -3.99
CA VAL A 58 0.58 -2.20 -4.18
C VAL A 58 1.92 -1.52 -3.91
N ASP A 59 2.74 -2.12 -3.06
CA ASP A 59 4.10 -1.67 -2.81
C ASP A 59 5.07 -2.66 -3.44
N ILE A 60 6.02 -2.18 -4.23
CA ILE A 60 6.95 -3.02 -4.95
C ILE A 60 8.37 -2.56 -4.64
N GLY A 61 9.17 -3.46 -4.09
CA GLY A 61 10.61 -3.29 -3.93
C GLY A 61 11.35 -3.95 -5.08
N ASN A 62 12.07 -3.16 -5.88
CA ASN A 62 12.79 -3.67 -7.03
C ASN A 62 14.08 -4.44 -6.63
N GLU A 63 14.51 -5.34 -7.51
CA GLU A 63 15.84 -5.95 -7.48
C GLU A 63 16.39 -6.03 -8.92
N GLY A 64 16.64 -4.87 -9.54
CA GLY A 64 17.27 -4.79 -10.86
C GLY A 64 16.34 -4.97 -12.07
N SER A 65 15.02 -5.01 -11.88
CA SER A 65 14.05 -5.03 -12.99
C SER A 65 13.89 -3.63 -13.58
N ALA A 66 13.83 -3.50 -14.92
CA ALA A 66 13.58 -2.22 -15.58
C ALA A 66 12.10 -1.85 -15.54
N PHE A 67 11.24 -2.83 -15.83
CA PHE A 67 9.80 -2.69 -15.79
C PHE A 67 9.17 -3.80 -14.97
N VAL A 68 8.10 -3.47 -14.24
CA VAL A 68 7.29 -4.43 -13.51
C VAL A 68 5.83 -4.18 -13.85
N GLU A 69 5.13 -5.24 -14.20
CA GLU A 69 3.70 -5.27 -14.47
C GLU A 69 3.02 -6.23 -13.49
N VAL A 70 1.80 -5.87 -13.08
CA VAL A 70 1.00 -6.70 -12.17
C VAL A 70 -0.35 -6.96 -12.81
N LEU A 71 -0.65 -8.24 -13.01
CA LEU A 71 -1.93 -8.72 -13.50
C LEU A 71 -2.61 -9.55 -12.41
N VAL A 72 -3.93 -9.60 -12.44
CA VAL A 72 -4.74 -10.34 -11.47
C VAL A 72 -5.68 -11.29 -12.17
N GLY A 73 -5.98 -12.40 -11.50
CA GLY A 73 -6.84 -13.45 -12.04
C GLY A 73 -7.59 -14.17 -10.93
N LYS A 74 -8.47 -15.08 -11.34
CA LYS A 74 -9.19 -15.97 -10.42
C LYS A 74 -8.50 -17.33 -10.39
N SER A 75 -8.65 -18.11 -9.32
CA SER A 75 -8.09 -19.47 -9.27
C SER A 75 -8.67 -20.42 -10.31
N THR A 76 -9.89 -20.10 -10.78
CA THR A 76 -10.56 -20.78 -11.90
C THR A 76 -9.91 -20.48 -13.25
N SER A 77 -9.13 -19.39 -13.35
CA SER A 77 -8.39 -19.03 -14.55
C SER A 77 -7.23 -19.99 -14.74
N THR A 78 -7.25 -20.74 -15.83
CA THR A 78 -6.20 -21.69 -16.22
C THR A 78 -5.34 -21.16 -17.36
N ALA A 79 -5.84 -20.18 -18.12
CA ALA A 79 -5.13 -19.58 -19.23
C ALA A 79 -4.51 -18.23 -18.85
N ASP A 80 -3.40 -17.91 -19.50
CA ASP A 80 -2.72 -16.62 -19.30
C ASP A 80 -3.54 -15.42 -19.80
N THR A 81 -4.47 -15.67 -20.73
CA THR A 81 -5.40 -14.69 -21.31
C THR A 81 -6.46 -14.21 -20.32
N ASP A 82 -6.70 -14.96 -19.25
CA ASP A 82 -7.75 -14.66 -18.28
C ASP A 82 -7.28 -13.64 -17.23
N PHE A 83 -5.98 -13.33 -17.20
CA PHE A 83 -5.41 -12.34 -16.31
C PHE A 83 -5.71 -10.92 -16.82
N GLN A 84 -6.17 -10.07 -15.91
CA GLN A 84 -6.46 -8.67 -16.19
C GLN A 84 -5.35 -7.78 -15.63
N VAL A 85 -4.95 -6.76 -16.39
CA VAL A 85 -3.89 -5.84 -15.98
C VAL A 85 -4.39 -4.93 -14.86
N LEU A 86 -3.81 -5.07 -13.66
CA LEU A 86 -4.09 -4.22 -12.51
C LEU A 86 -3.17 -2.99 -12.50
N LEU A 87 -1.86 -3.23 -12.66
CA LEU A 87 -0.84 -2.21 -12.79
C LEU A 87 -0.15 -2.38 -14.13
N VAL A 88 -0.28 -1.37 -15.00
CA VAL A 88 0.42 -1.31 -16.28
C VAL A 88 1.93 -1.33 -16.05
N SER A 89 2.66 -1.91 -16.99
CA SER A 89 4.13 -1.97 -17.01
C SER A 89 4.78 -0.64 -16.58
N SER A 90 5.27 -0.64 -15.34
CA SER A 90 5.78 0.54 -14.66
C SER A 90 7.30 0.50 -14.61
N SER A 91 7.96 1.60 -14.97
CA SER A 91 9.42 1.68 -14.98
C SER A 91 9.99 1.85 -13.55
N PHE A 92 10.97 1.02 -13.18
CA PHE A 92 11.72 1.11 -11.92
C PHE A 92 13.17 1.51 -12.14
N MET A 93 13.72 1.23 -13.34
CA MET A 93 15.06 1.65 -13.72
C MET A 93 15.03 2.28 -15.11
N SER A 94 15.83 3.32 -15.30
CA SER A 94 16.10 3.86 -16.62
C SER A 94 17.00 2.90 -17.43
N PRO A 95 17.08 3.05 -18.76
CA PRO A 95 18.03 2.29 -19.57
C PRO A 95 19.50 2.55 -19.20
N ALA A 96 19.82 3.73 -18.66
CA ALA A 96 21.16 4.04 -18.16
C ALA A 96 21.44 3.31 -16.85
N ASP A 97 20.50 3.36 -15.91
CA ASP A 97 20.61 2.67 -14.62
C ASP A 97 20.70 1.16 -14.77
N SER A 98 19.92 0.61 -15.70
CA SER A 98 19.93 -0.82 -15.99
C SER A 98 21.29 -1.28 -16.49
N ARG A 99 21.92 -0.52 -17.41
CA ARG A 99 23.25 -0.85 -17.96
C ARG A 99 24.37 -0.68 -16.94
N ASN A 100 24.30 0.36 -16.12
CA ASN A 100 25.31 0.67 -15.11
C ASN A 100 25.05 -0.04 -13.77
N ASN A 101 23.93 -0.74 -13.65
CA ASN A 101 23.47 -1.44 -12.46
C ASN A 101 23.34 -0.55 -11.21
N THR A 102 22.97 0.72 -11.42
CA THR A 102 22.73 1.71 -10.36
C THR A 102 21.26 1.70 -9.93
N ASN A 103 20.97 2.03 -8.67
CA ASN A 103 19.60 2.14 -8.14
C ASN A 103 18.70 0.89 -8.34
N ARG A 104 19.26 -0.31 -8.14
CA ARG A 104 18.55 -1.58 -8.33
C ARG A 104 17.40 -1.80 -7.35
N ASN A 105 17.49 -1.19 -6.17
CA ASN A 105 16.62 -1.42 -5.02
C ASN A 105 15.53 -0.36 -4.85
N ALA A 106 15.17 0.34 -5.93
CA ALA A 106 14.12 1.34 -5.90
C ALA A 106 12.79 0.73 -5.42
N VAL A 107 12.18 1.37 -4.42
CA VAL A 107 10.84 1.01 -3.93
C VAL A 107 9.84 1.99 -4.50
N ARG A 108 8.73 1.49 -5.03
CA ARG A 108 7.62 2.31 -5.51
C ARG A 108 6.31 1.84 -4.87
N ILE A 109 5.51 2.82 -4.46
CA ILE A 109 4.18 2.62 -3.89
C ILE A 109 3.16 3.07 -4.95
N PHE A 110 2.24 2.18 -5.30
CA PHE A 110 1.18 2.43 -6.25
C PHE A 110 -0.14 2.53 -5.48
N GLY A 111 -0.62 3.77 -5.34
CA GLY A 111 -1.94 4.04 -4.80
C GLY A 111 -3.07 3.68 -5.77
N PRO A 112 -4.33 3.82 -5.35
CA PRO A 112 -5.50 3.50 -6.16
C PRO A 112 -5.63 4.36 -7.43
N ASP A 113 -4.93 5.49 -7.49
CA ASP A 113 -4.87 6.38 -8.65
C ASP A 113 -4.02 5.81 -9.80
N LYS A 114 -3.06 4.93 -9.48
CA LYS A 114 -2.17 4.28 -10.47
C LYS A 114 -2.64 2.90 -10.90
N LEU A 115 -3.65 2.34 -10.23
CA LEU A 115 -4.23 1.04 -10.54
C LEU A 115 -5.45 1.18 -11.45
N SER A 116 -5.71 0.14 -12.24
CA SER A 116 -6.93 0.06 -13.05
C SER A 116 -8.16 -0.02 -12.13
N LYS A 117 -8.98 1.03 -12.09
CA LYS A 117 -10.14 1.12 -11.19
C LYS A 117 -11.16 0.00 -11.40
N THR A 118 -11.40 -0.38 -12.66
CA THR A 118 -12.34 -1.46 -13.00
C THR A 118 -11.89 -2.78 -12.39
N VAL A 119 -10.61 -3.08 -12.51
CA VAL A 119 -10.00 -4.32 -12.02
C VAL A 119 -9.83 -4.26 -10.49
N ALA A 120 -9.39 -3.13 -9.95
CA ALA A 120 -9.18 -2.93 -8.51
C ALA A 120 -10.48 -2.95 -7.70
N ASN A 121 -11.66 -2.79 -8.33
CA ASN A 121 -12.96 -2.89 -7.67
C ASN A 121 -13.45 -4.34 -7.50
N GLU A 122 -12.86 -5.28 -8.22
CA GLU A 122 -13.17 -6.70 -8.10
C GLU A 122 -12.32 -7.40 -7.04
N LYS A 123 -12.76 -8.61 -6.65
CA LYS A 123 -12.00 -9.47 -5.75
C LYS A 123 -11.22 -10.50 -6.55
N TRP A 124 -9.94 -10.60 -6.22
CA TRP A 124 -9.00 -11.49 -6.88
C TRP A 124 -8.35 -12.40 -5.86
N ASP A 125 -7.91 -13.57 -6.30
CA ASP A 125 -7.23 -14.55 -5.46
C ASP A 125 -5.88 -14.97 -6.07
N ARG A 126 -5.62 -14.68 -7.35
CA ARG A 126 -4.31 -14.85 -7.99
C ARG A 126 -3.77 -13.53 -8.50
N VAL A 127 -2.46 -13.39 -8.39
CA VAL A 127 -1.71 -12.29 -8.97
C VAL A 127 -0.54 -12.83 -9.78
N LYS A 128 -0.38 -12.33 -11.00
CA LYS A 128 0.77 -12.58 -11.86
C LYS A 128 1.62 -11.32 -11.90
N ILE A 129 2.89 -11.46 -11.57
CA ILE A 129 3.85 -10.37 -11.55
C ILE A 129 4.84 -10.65 -12.67
N VAL A 130 4.99 -9.70 -13.58
CA VAL A 130 5.90 -9.81 -14.72
C VAL A 130 7.01 -8.78 -14.57
N CYS A 131 8.24 -9.25 -14.51
CA CYS A 131 9.44 -8.43 -14.42
C CYS A 131 10.18 -8.47 -15.76
N THR A 132 10.57 -7.31 -16.26
CA THR A 132 11.23 -7.16 -17.57
C THR A 132 12.51 -6.36 -17.42
N GLN A 133 13.61 -6.87 -17.97
CA GLN A 133 14.91 -6.21 -18.02
C GLN A 133 15.55 -6.40 -19.40
N PRO A 134 15.23 -5.53 -20.37
CA PRO A 134 15.72 -5.66 -21.73
C PRO A 134 17.12 -5.04 -21.92
N PHE A 135 17.55 -4.17 -21.01
CA PHE A 135 18.74 -3.34 -21.16
C PHE A 135 20.00 -3.95 -20.53
N ASN A 136 19.84 -4.95 -19.65
CA ASN A 136 20.94 -5.61 -18.96
C ASN A 136 20.77 -7.13 -19.07
N LYS A 137 21.73 -7.79 -19.73
CA LYS A 137 21.74 -9.24 -19.94
C LYS A 137 22.77 -9.96 -19.08
N THR A 138 23.56 -9.24 -18.29
CA THR A 138 24.70 -9.82 -17.57
C THR A 138 24.38 -10.11 -16.12
N ASN A 139 23.35 -9.45 -15.55
CA ASN A 139 23.00 -9.59 -14.15
C ASN A 139 21.62 -10.24 -13.99
N PRO A 140 21.44 -11.12 -12.99
CA PRO A 140 20.12 -11.58 -12.62
C PRO A 140 19.31 -10.44 -12.01
N PHE A 141 18.01 -10.46 -12.23
CA PHE A 141 17.07 -9.44 -11.79
C PHE A 141 15.82 -10.09 -11.19
N GLY A 142 14.95 -9.29 -10.59
CA GLY A 142 13.69 -9.74 -10.02
C GLY A 142 13.12 -8.69 -9.09
N LEU A 143 12.62 -9.13 -7.94
CA LEU A 143 12.01 -8.27 -6.93
C LEU A 143 12.55 -8.57 -5.55
N SER A 144 12.65 -7.53 -4.73
CA SER A 144 12.98 -7.65 -3.32
C SER A 144 11.75 -8.05 -2.51
N PHE A 145 10.63 -7.36 -2.70
CA PHE A 145 9.36 -7.69 -2.06
C PHE A 145 8.20 -7.12 -2.87
N ILE A 146 7.01 -7.66 -2.62
CA ILE A 146 5.76 -7.09 -3.09
C ILE A 146 4.72 -7.19 -1.98
N LYS A 147 4.03 -6.09 -1.70
CA LYS A 147 2.95 -6.02 -0.71
C LYS A 147 1.69 -5.55 -1.38
N PHE A 148 0.58 -6.19 -1.02
CA PHE A 148 -0.74 -5.79 -1.48
C PHE A 148 -1.54 -5.35 -0.28
N HIS A 149 -2.29 -4.26 -0.42
CA HIS A 149 -3.12 -3.73 0.64
C HIS A 149 -4.58 -3.78 0.22
N SER A 150 -5.45 -4.23 1.12
CA SER A 150 -6.89 -4.15 0.92
C SER A 150 -7.42 -2.76 1.29
N PRO A 151 -8.61 -2.37 0.78
CA PRO A 151 -9.26 -1.15 1.22
C PRO A 151 -9.41 -1.14 2.75
N PRO A 152 -9.32 0.03 3.40
CA PRO A 152 -9.60 0.12 4.82
C PRO A 152 -11.04 -0.32 5.09
N ASP A 153 -11.24 -1.25 6.03
CA ASP A 153 -12.57 -1.68 6.45
C ASP A 153 -13.40 -0.47 6.91
N ALA A 154 -14.52 -0.20 6.24
CA ALA A 154 -15.47 0.83 6.67
C ALA A 154 -16.09 0.54 8.06
N SER A 155 -15.87 -0.65 8.63
CA SER A 155 -16.31 -1.07 9.95
C SER A 155 -15.27 -0.84 11.06
N LYS A 156 -14.09 -0.31 10.74
CA LYS A 156 -13.20 0.30 11.73
C LYS A 156 -13.00 1.76 11.33
N PRO A 157 -13.78 2.71 11.88
CA PRO A 157 -13.37 4.10 11.83
C PRO A 157 -11.93 4.14 12.34
N GLY A 158 -11.06 4.79 11.57
CA GLY A 158 -9.62 4.68 11.73
C GLY A 158 -9.17 4.82 13.17
N GLN A 159 -7.98 4.31 13.44
CA GLN A 159 -7.11 4.98 14.40
C GLN A 159 -7.11 6.47 14.04
N LYS A 160 -7.99 7.24 14.70
CA LYS A 160 -7.78 8.65 14.91
C LYS A 160 -6.56 8.70 15.82
N GLU A 161 -5.39 8.80 15.21
CA GLU A 161 -4.22 9.32 15.89
C GLU A 161 -4.57 10.74 16.35
N GLY A 162 -5.12 10.85 17.55
CA GLY A 162 -5.65 12.11 18.06
C GLY A 162 -6.17 12.09 19.49
N MET A 163 -6.14 10.95 20.18
CA MET A 163 -6.49 10.88 21.61
C MET A 163 -5.29 10.34 22.39
N LYS A 164 -4.44 11.25 22.87
CA LYS A 164 -3.46 10.93 23.92
C LYS A 164 -4.22 10.86 25.25
N LYS A 165 -4.39 9.65 25.78
CA LYS A 165 -4.95 9.43 27.11
C LYS A 165 -3.94 9.90 28.17
N LEU A 166 -4.25 10.99 28.88
CA LEU A 166 -3.50 11.42 30.07
C LEU A 166 -4.30 11.03 31.31
N GLY A 167 -4.06 9.81 31.82
CA GLY A 167 -4.73 9.31 33.02
C GLY A 167 -6.23 9.06 32.84
N ALA A 168 -7.05 9.65 33.72
CA ALA A 168 -8.51 9.47 33.75
C ALA A 168 -9.28 10.41 32.80
N PHE A 169 -8.59 11.25 32.05
CA PHE A 169 -9.22 12.25 31.16
C PHE A 169 -8.84 12.03 29.69
N PHE A 170 -9.80 12.30 28.81
CA PHE A 170 -9.61 12.27 27.36
C PHE A 170 -9.46 13.71 26.85
N VAL A 171 -8.30 14.04 26.28
CA VAL A 171 -8.08 15.33 25.63
C VAL A 171 -8.41 15.20 24.15
N LYS A 172 -9.49 15.84 23.73
CA LYS A 172 -9.85 16.02 22.32
C LYS A 172 -9.03 17.21 21.81
N LYS A 173 -8.20 16.99 20.79
CA LYS A 173 -7.54 18.09 20.06
C LYS A 173 -8.53 18.57 19.00
N GLU A 174 -9.06 19.77 19.17
CA GLU A 174 -9.84 20.47 18.16
C GLU A 174 -8.85 21.31 17.35
N GLU A 175 -8.87 21.16 16.02
CA GLU A 175 -8.17 22.04 15.09
C GLU A 175 -9.11 23.20 14.76
N ASP A 176 -8.64 24.41 15.11
CA ASP A 176 -8.89 25.73 14.53
C ASP A 176 -10.33 26.20 14.29
N GLU A 177 -10.86 26.95 15.27
CA GLU A 177 -11.28 28.36 15.15
C GLU A 177 -12.06 28.73 16.41
N ASP A 178 -11.42 29.40 17.37
CA ASP A 178 -12.05 30.42 18.22
C ASP A 178 -10.94 31.08 19.04
N ASP A 179 -10.72 32.36 18.74
CA ASP A 179 -9.75 33.24 19.36
C ASP A 179 -10.16 33.45 20.84
N ILE A 180 -9.63 32.63 21.76
CA ILE A 180 -9.87 32.78 23.20
C ILE A 180 -9.15 34.06 23.64
N GLN A 181 -9.84 35.19 23.57
CA GLN A 181 -9.34 36.45 24.08
C GLN A 181 -9.11 36.36 25.59
N THR A 182 -7.86 36.54 25.98
CA THR A 182 -7.40 36.48 27.35
C THR A 182 -8.10 37.58 28.18
N GLY A 183 -8.96 37.18 29.12
CA GLY A 183 -9.69 38.10 30.01
C GLY A 183 -11.22 37.95 30.00
N ALA A 184 -11.80 37.22 29.04
CA ALA A 184 -13.26 37.08 28.93
C ALA A 184 -13.91 36.33 30.12
N LEU A 185 -13.17 35.48 30.83
CA LEU A 185 -13.68 34.65 31.93
C LEU A 185 -13.91 35.41 33.25
N PHE A 186 -13.42 36.65 33.40
CA PHE A 186 -13.63 37.46 34.60
C PHE A 186 -14.65 38.60 34.43
N ALA A 187 -15.04 38.93 33.19
CA ALA A 187 -15.96 40.04 32.90
C ALA A 187 -17.43 39.72 33.20
N SER A 188 -17.82 38.45 33.30
CA SER A 188 -19.22 38.02 33.48
C SER A 188 -19.67 37.94 34.95
N ARG A 189 -18.85 38.41 35.90
CA ARG A 189 -19.20 38.37 37.33
C ARG A 189 -19.85 39.66 37.88
N GLY A 190 -19.91 40.73 37.09
CA GLY A 190 -20.38 42.05 37.55
C GLY A 190 -21.78 42.47 37.12
N LYS A 191 -22.58 41.62 36.45
CA LYS A 191 -23.85 42.03 35.82
C LYS A 191 -25.13 41.38 36.38
N LYS A 192 -25.06 40.74 37.55
CA LYS A 192 -26.23 40.05 38.15
C LYS A 192 -26.61 40.54 39.54
N GLU A 193 -26.31 41.80 39.85
CA GLU A 193 -26.61 42.41 41.14
C GLU A 193 -27.18 43.82 40.99
N GLU A 194 -28.13 44.01 40.08
CA GLU A 194 -29.05 45.15 40.12
C GLU A 194 -30.29 44.83 39.27
N ALA A 195 -31.48 45.20 39.74
CA ALA A 195 -32.81 44.94 39.15
C ALA A 195 -33.52 43.61 39.52
N ALA A 196 -33.77 43.41 40.81
CA ALA A 196 -35.00 42.73 41.27
C ALA A 196 -35.49 43.33 42.60
N ALA A 197 -35.91 44.59 42.58
CA ALA A 197 -36.61 45.22 43.69
C ALA A 197 -37.70 46.14 43.16
N THR A 198 -38.96 45.66 43.08
CA THR A 198 -40.19 46.29 43.65
C THR A 198 -41.48 45.53 43.24
N PRO A 199 -42.57 45.61 44.06
CA PRO A 199 -43.64 44.60 44.20
C PRO A 199 -44.97 44.94 43.46
N PRO A 200 -46.04 44.10 43.54
CA PRO A 200 -47.17 44.15 42.60
C PRO A 200 -48.33 45.06 43.07
N PRO A 201 -49.18 45.56 42.16
CA PRO A 201 -50.49 46.11 42.52
C PRO A 201 -51.63 45.13 42.26
N THR A 202 -52.75 45.37 42.96
CA THR A 202 -54.05 44.68 42.85
C THR A 202 -54.89 45.29 41.74
#